data_AF-A0A9X1I7B6-F1
#
_entry.id   AF-A0A9X1I7B6-F1
#
_cell.length_a   1.000
_cell.length_b   1.000
_cell.length_c   1.000
_cell.angle_alpha   90.00
_cell.angle_beta   90.00
_cell.angle_gamma   90.00
#
_symmetry.space_group_name_H-M   'P 1'
#
loop_
_entity.id
_entity.type
_entity.pdbx_description
1 polymer ?
#
loop_
_entity_poly.entity_id
_entity_poly.type
_entity_poly.pdbx_seq_one_letter_code
_entity_poly.pdbx_strand_id
1 'polypeptide(L)'
;MKSFFYKNYKIIIPVFLIQLFLVSKNLNAQSKSALGIVDAANQENTELPVTNIVRKTTNSGFKKIRIEFRGLEGALIRRELLLGFSEATSDDYDYGYDAPVVTTYQDDLNLDLNGTNMSIQAYCELSSDKLVKFNHYSSGDNKFSIKIIELENIGEEQEIFIKDGQTGALFDLSKGEAYEFISSKGTFKERFEMTFQEETSTLSTNDVAYNAKNMYFQNPTNTFYAKQLKTIVKKLVLVNLQGQKVLELKNVSQDTLEAGISLNNMSPNTYAMILQTDNQEILTKKFVIN
;
A
#
# COMPACT_ATOMS: atom_id res chain seq x y z
N MET A 1 -72.18 -30.88 28.70
CA MET A 1 -71.12 -31.57 29.47
C MET A 1 -69.91 -30.65 29.53
N LYS A 2 -69.49 -30.31 30.76
CA LYS A 2 -68.19 -29.80 31.25
C LYS A 2 -67.21 -29.20 30.21
N SER A 3 -66.99 -27.88 30.21
CA SER A 3 -66.02 -27.15 31.06
C SER A 3 -64.59 -27.68 30.92
N PHE A 4 -63.70 -26.91 30.30
CA PHE A 4 -62.33 -26.71 30.80
C PHE A 4 -61.71 -25.40 30.24
N PHE A 5 -61.75 -24.38 31.10
CA PHE A 5 -60.74 -23.35 31.38
C PHE A 5 -60.04 -22.52 30.29
N TYR A 6 -60.43 -21.23 30.32
CA TYR A 6 -59.63 -20.03 30.12
C TYR A 6 -58.25 -20.09 30.83
N LYS A 7 -57.15 -19.76 30.12
CA LYS A 7 -56.02 -19.01 30.71
C LYS A 7 -55.13 -18.35 29.64
N ASN A 8 -55.16 -17.02 29.67
CA ASN A 8 -54.07 -16.07 29.46
C ASN A 8 -53.57 -15.77 28.03
N TYR A 9 -54.22 -14.77 27.42
CA TYR A 9 -53.53 -13.65 26.78
C TYR A 9 -52.58 -12.97 27.79
N LYS A 10 -51.27 -12.92 27.51
CA LYS A 10 -50.37 -11.86 27.98
C LYS A 10 -48.98 -11.96 27.34
N ILE A 11 -48.50 -10.79 26.89
CA ILE A 11 -47.11 -10.38 26.58
C ILE A 11 -46.72 -10.40 25.09
N ILE A 12 -47.10 -9.31 24.43
CA ILE A 12 -46.38 -8.68 23.32
C ILE A 12 -45.65 -7.46 23.94
N ILE A 13 -44.41 -7.19 23.50
CA ILE A 13 -43.54 -5.99 23.74
C ILE A 13 -42.83 -6.00 25.13
N PRO A 14 -41.48 -5.77 25.27
CA PRO A 14 -40.62 -4.91 24.43
C PRO A 14 -39.19 -5.45 24.07
N VAL A 15 -38.77 -5.22 22.82
CA VAL A 15 -37.36 -4.93 22.43
C VAL A 15 -37.07 -3.41 22.54
N PHE A 16 -37.89 -2.71 23.31
CA PHE A 16 -37.81 -1.28 23.60
C PHE A 16 -37.23 -0.94 24.99
N LEU A 17 -36.86 -1.95 25.81
CA LEU A 17 -36.24 -1.70 27.13
C LEU A 17 -34.72 -1.52 27.09
N ILE A 18 -34.05 -1.92 26.00
CA ILE A 18 -32.60 -1.78 25.86
C ILE A 18 -32.22 -0.37 25.32
N GLN A 19 -33.10 0.27 24.55
CA GLN A 19 -32.91 1.67 24.13
C GLN A 19 -33.17 2.68 25.26
N LEU A 20 -33.93 2.34 26.31
CA LEU A 20 -34.17 3.25 27.44
C LEU A 20 -33.01 3.29 28.45
N PHE A 21 -32.22 2.22 28.55
CA PHE A 21 -31.05 2.17 29.44
C PHE A 21 -29.85 2.98 28.93
N LEU A 22 -29.74 3.17 27.61
CA LEU A 22 -28.70 4.02 27.01
C LEU A 22 -29.06 5.52 27.11
N VAL A 23 -30.34 5.89 27.02
CA VAL A 23 -30.79 7.28 27.17
C VAL A 23 -30.67 7.78 28.62
N SER A 24 -30.89 6.91 29.62
CA SER A 24 -30.73 7.26 31.05
C SER A 24 -29.28 7.59 31.45
N LYS A 25 -28.28 6.91 30.86
CA LYS A 25 -26.87 7.22 31.12
C LYS A 25 -26.45 8.59 30.58
N ASN A 26 -26.98 9.00 29.41
CA ASN A 26 -26.69 10.30 28.82
C ASN A 26 -27.38 11.47 29.55
N LEU A 27 -28.59 11.26 30.10
CA LEU A 27 -29.28 12.29 30.90
C LEU A 27 -28.59 12.55 32.25
N ASN A 28 -27.99 11.53 32.87
CA ASN A 28 -27.20 11.69 34.10
C ASN A 28 -25.83 12.35 33.88
N ALA A 29 -25.28 12.27 32.67
CA ALA A 29 -24.05 13.00 32.31
C ALA A 29 -24.32 14.50 32.10
N GLN A 30 -25.45 14.86 31.50
CA GLN A 30 -25.84 16.27 31.30
C GLN A 30 -26.31 16.97 32.59
N SER A 31 -26.87 16.25 33.57
CA SER A 31 -27.25 16.85 34.86
C SER A 31 -26.04 17.15 35.76
N LYS A 32 -24.97 16.35 35.66
CA LYS A 32 -23.70 16.60 36.38
C LYS A 32 -22.88 17.75 35.81
N SER A 33 -23.03 18.10 34.52
CA SER A 33 -22.40 19.29 33.95
C SER A 33 -23.10 20.61 34.32
N ALA A 34 -24.35 20.56 34.83
CA ALA A 34 -25.13 21.75 35.19
C ALA A 34 -24.90 22.21 36.66
N LEU A 35 -24.18 21.44 37.46
CA LEU A 35 -23.79 21.80 38.83
C LEU A 35 -22.28 21.64 38.94
N GLY A 36 -21.56 22.76 38.87
CA GLY A 36 -20.11 22.78 38.95
C GLY A 36 -19.60 22.17 40.26
N ILE A 37 -19.17 20.92 40.18
CA ILE A 37 -18.26 20.30 41.15
C ILE A 37 -17.14 19.67 40.32
N VAL A 38 -15.97 20.31 40.42
CA VAL A 38 -14.74 19.87 39.79
C VAL A 38 -14.06 18.92 40.76
N ASP A 39 -14.11 17.62 40.50
CA ASP A 39 -13.19 16.67 41.11
C ASP A 39 -12.29 16.12 39.99
N ALA A 40 -11.03 16.58 40.02
CA ALA A 40 -9.98 16.17 39.11
C ALA A 40 -9.43 14.81 39.56
N ALA A 41 -9.84 13.73 38.89
CA ALA A 41 -9.04 12.51 38.69
C ALA A 41 -9.77 11.55 37.73
N ASN A 42 -9.01 10.91 36.84
CA ASN A 42 -9.40 9.91 35.84
C ASN A 42 -10.05 10.45 34.56
N GLN A 43 -9.21 11.00 33.68
CA GLN A 43 -9.43 10.84 32.25
C GLN A 43 -9.17 9.37 31.90
N GLU A 44 -10.22 8.56 31.83
CA GLU A 44 -10.16 7.35 31.00
C GLU A 44 -10.04 7.81 29.54
N ASN A 45 -8.84 7.65 28.99
CA ASN A 45 -8.63 7.67 27.55
C ASN A 45 -9.57 6.62 26.94
N THR A 46 -10.66 7.08 26.36
CA THR A 46 -11.49 6.24 25.49
C THR A 46 -10.75 6.17 24.16
N GLU A 47 -9.78 5.25 24.09
CA GLU A 47 -9.24 4.81 22.81
C GLU A 47 -10.41 4.32 21.95
N LEU A 48 -10.51 4.86 20.74
CA LEU A 48 -11.41 4.34 19.71
C LEU A 48 -11.13 2.84 19.55
N PRO A 49 -12.15 1.99 19.33
CA PRO A 49 -11.92 0.55 19.22
C PRO A 49 -10.99 0.27 18.05
N VAL A 50 -9.74 -0.10 18.35
CA VAL A 50 -8.82 -0.72 17.40
C VAL A 50 -9.52 -1.99 16.93
N THR A 51 -10.08 -1.94 15.72
CA THR A 51 -10.74 -3.11 15.13
C THR A 51 -9.64 -4.02 14.63
N ASN A 52 -9.27 -5.00 15.46
CA ASN A 52 -8.18 -5.93 15.20
C ASN A 52 -8.40 -6.71 13.89
N ILE A 53 -7.32 -6.90 13.12
CA ILE A 53 -7.30 -7.81 11.96
C ILE A 53 -7.57 -9.24 12.45
N VAL A 54 -8.50 -9.95 11.82
CA VAL A 54 -8.72 -11.37 12.11
C VAL A 54 -7.55 -12.18 11.55
N ARG A 55 -6.83 -12.93 12.39
CA ARG A 55 -5.73 -13.80 11.94
C ARG A 55 -6.13 -15.27 12.00
N LYS A 56 -5.82 -16.02 10.93
CA LYS A 56 -6.07 -17.46 10.79
C LYS A 56 -4.80 -18.19 10.38
N THR A 57 -4.66 -19.41 10.87
CA THR A 57 -3.63 -20.36 10.42
C THR A 57 -4.33 -21.62 9.94
N THR A 58 -4.01 -22.08 8.73
CA THR A 58 -4.64 -23.23 8.10
C THR A 58 -3.60 -24.04 7.33
N ASN A 59 -3.93 -25.30 7.01
CA ASN A 59 -3.10 -26.14 6.14
C ASN A 59 -3.47 -25.99 4.66
N SER A 60 -3.98 -24.83 4.24
CA SER A 60 -4.48 -24.61 2.87
C SER A 60 -3.37 -24.51 1.83
N GLY A 61 -2.14 -24.20 2.22
CA GLY A 61 -1.05 -23.87 1.29
C GLY A 61 -1.18 -22.48 0.65
N PHE A 62 -2.15 -21.68 1.11
CA PHE A 62 -2.35 -20.30 0.67
C PHE A 62 -2.04 -19.31 1.78
N LYS A 63 -1.34 -18.23 1.43
CA LYS A 63 -1.40 -16.97 2.18
C LYS A 63 -2.58 -16.17 1.64
N LYS A 64 -3.43 -15.61 2.51
CA LYS A 64 -4.59 -14.82 2.04
C LYS A 64 -4.70 -13.48 2.75
N ILE A 65 -5.09 -12.47 1.98
CA ILE A 65 -5.38 -11.13 2.46
C ILE A 65 -6.81 -10.81 2.05
N ARG A 66 -7.66 -10.52 3.03
CA ARG A 66 -9.00 -10.00 2.78
C ARG A 66 -9.01 -8.51 3.10
N ILE A 67 -9.33 -7.72 2.09
CA ILE A 67 -9.49 -6.28 2.25
C ILE A 67 -10.96 -5.89 2.15
N GLU A 68 -11.26 -4.80 2.82
CA GLU A 68 -12.55 -4.14 2.80
C GLU A 68 -12.38 -2.72 2.26
N PHE A 69 -13.23 -2.36 1.31
CA PHE A 69 -13.42 -1.00 0.84
C PHE A 69 -14.80 -0.50 1.26
N ARG A 70 -14.87 0.69 1.86
CA ARG A 70 -16.13 1.30 2.32
C ARG A 70 -16.25 2.74 1.89
N GLY A 71 -17.48 3.15 1.57
CA GLY A 71 -17.87 4.56 1.54
C GLY A 71 -18.10 5.06 2.96
N LEU A 72 -17.49 6.19 3.31
CA LEU A 72 -17.62 6.86 4.60
C LEU A 72 -18.56 8.07 4.51
N GLU A 73 -18.49 8.81 3.40
CA GLU A 73 -19.31 9.99 3.14
C GLU A 73 -19.59 10.11 1.63
N GLY A 74 -20.82 10.46 1.26
CA GLY A 74 -21.24 10.63 -0.14
C GLY A 74 -21.54 9.33 -0.90
N ALA A 75 -20.93 8.20 -0.50
CA ALA A 75 -21.19 6.88 -1.07
C ALA A 75 -21.60 5.86 0.02
N LEU A 76 -22.60 5.02 -0.28
CA LEU A 76 -23.03 3.91 0.58
C LEU A 76 -22.62 2.58 -0.06
N ILE A 77 -21.33 2.27 -0.01
CA ILE A 77 -20.76 1.06 -0.60
C ILE A 77 -19.93 0.28 0.44
N ARG A 78 -19.97 -1.05 0.31
CA ARG A 78 -19.05 -1.97 0.96
C ARG A 78 -18.65 -3.05 -0.04
N ARG A 79 -17.34 -3.21 -0.25
CA ARG A 79 -16.74 -4.27 -1.08
C ARG A 79 -15.76 -5.06 -0.22
N GLU A 80 -15.78 -6.37 -0.39
CA GLU A 80 -14.68 -7.23 0.05
C GLU A 80 -13.95 -7.77 -1.17
N LEU A 81 -12.61 -7.80 -1.07
CA LEU A 81 -11.75 -8.43 -2.06
C LEU A 81 -10.89 -9.48 -1.34
N LEU A 82 -10.63 -10.60 -2.01
CA LEU A 82 -9.78 -11.67 -1.49
C LEU A 82 -8.59 -11.89 -2.41
N LEU A 83 -7.40 -11.70 -1.86
CA LEU A 83 -6.13 -11.99 -2.51
C LEU A 83 -5.59 -13.30 -1.93
N GLY A 84 -5.18 -14.22 -2.79
CA GLY A 84 -4.52 -15.47 -2.41
C GLY A 84 -3.13 -15.57 -3.04
N PHE A 85 -2.16 -16.09 -2.31
CA PHE A 85 -0.80 -16.32 -2.80
C PHE A 85 -0.40 -17.77 -2.51
N SER A 86 0.09 -18.47 -3.53
CA SER A 86 0.51 -19.86 -3.42
C SER A 86 1.53 -20.21 -4.50
N GLU A 87 2.39 -21.19 -4.22
CA GLU A 87 3.27 -21.81 -5.22
C GLU A 87 2.49 -22.55 -6.33
N ALA A 88 1.21 -22.85 -6.11
CA ALA A 88 0.37 -23.60 -7.05
C ALA A 88 -0.39 -22.71 -8.06
N THR A 89 -0.31 -21.39 -7.93
CA THR A 89 -1.00 -20.40 -8.79
C THR A 89 -0.01 -19.44 -9.42
N SER A 90 -0.47 -18.61 -10.35
CA SER A 90 0.31 -17.70 -11.15
C SER A 90 -0.22 -16.27 -11.04
N ASP A 91 0.42 -15.32 -11.71
CA ASP A 91 -0.08 -13.94 -11.81
C ASP A 91 -1.06 -13.74 -12.98
N ASP A 92 -1.22 -14.78 -13.80
CA ASP A 92 -2.22 -14.85 -14.86
C ASP A 92 -3.55 -15.39 -14.30
N TYR A 93 -4.56 -15.50 -15.16
CA TYR A 93 -5.86 -16.03 -14.77
C TYR A 93 -5.78 -17.53 -14.39
N ASP A 94 -6.14 -17.86 -13.16
CA ASP A 94 -6.16 -19.21 -12.61
C ASP A 94 -7.60 -19.74 -12.44
N TYR A 95 -7.98 -20.68 -13.31
CA TYR A 95 -9.32 -21.28 -13.30
C TYR A 95 -9.61 -22.01 -11.99
N GLY A 96 -10.71 -21.65 -11.33
CA GLY A 96 -11.12 -22.22 -10.05
C GLY A 96 -10.55 -21.51 -8.82
N TYR A 97 -9.64 -20.56 -9.01
CA TYR A 97 -9.08 -19.70 -7.96
C TYR A 97 -9.55 -18.25 -8.11
N ASP A 98 -9.67 -17.78 -9.34
CA ASP A 98 -10.06 -16.41 -9.66
C ASP A 98 -11.56 -16.23 -9.88
N ALA A 99 -12.07 -15.07 -9.46
CA ALA A 99 -13.47 -14.70 -9.67
C ALA A 99 -13.61 -13.23 -10.14
N PRO A 100 -14.16 -13.00 -11.35
CA PRO A 100 -14.50 -11.65 -11.79
C PRO A 100 -15.59 -11.06 -10.89
N VAL A 101 -15.70 -9.73 -10.87
CA VAL A 101 -16.83 -9.10 -10.20
C VAL A 101 -18.13 -9.42 -10.93
N VAL A 102 -19.14 -9.84 -10.18
CA VAL A 102 -20.48 -10.13 -10.73
C VAL A 102 -21.35 -8.87 -10.73
N THR A 103 -21.09 -7.95 -9.79
CA THR A 103 -21.84 -6.69 -9.63
C THR A 103 -20.87 -5.52 -9.54
N THR A 104 -21.00 -4.60 -10.49
CA THR A 104 -20.24 -3.33 -10.54
C THR A 104 -21.05 -2.19 -9.94
N TYR A 105 -20.37 -1.30 -9.22
CA TYR A 105 -20.99 -0.15 -8.56
C TYR A 105 -20.40 1.15 -9.12
N GLN A 106 -21.11 2.27 -8.94
CA GLN A 106 -20.62 3.57 -9.40
C GLN A 106 -19.42 4.08 -8.57
N ASP A 107 -19.42 3.74 -7.28
CA ASP A 107 -18.30 3.86 -6.37
C ASP A 107 -17.78 2.46 -6.08
N ASP A 108 -16.54 2.16 -6.46
CA ASP A 108 -16.06 0.78 -6.43
C ASP A 108 -14.53 0.66 -6.35
N LEU A 109 -14.06 -0.45 -5.78
CA LEU A 109 -12.66 -0.85 -5.78
C LEU A 109 -12.60 -2.34 -6.14
N ASN A 110 -11.78 -2.68 -7.13
CA ASN A 110 -11.65 -4.05 -7.62
C ASN A 110 -10.18 -4.42 -7.79
N LEU A 111 -9.85 -5.70 -7.67
CA LEU A 111 -8.54 -6.20 -8.08
C LEU A 111 -8.41 -6.09 -9.61
N ASP A 112 -7.24 -5.67 -10.09
CA ASP A 112 -6.97 -5.58 -11.52
C ASP A 112 -6.25 -6.83 -12.03
N LEU A 113 -6.87 -7.51 -13.00
CA LEU A 113 -6.21 -8.52 -13.82
C LEU A 113 -6.24 -8.05 -15.28
N ASN A 114 -5.16 -7.41 -15.72
CA ASN A 114 -4.99 -6.92 -17.08
C ASN A 114 -6.16 -6.04 -17.56
N GLY A 115 -6.66 -5.15 -16.69
CA GLY A 115 -7.80 -4.28 -16.95
C GLY A 115 -9.17 -4.87 -16.59
N THR A 116 -9.24 -6.14 -16.20
CA THR A 116 -10.46 -6.83 -15.78
C THR A 116 -10.68 -6.68 -14.29
N ASN A 117 -11.91 -6.32 -13.88
CA ASN A 117 -12.27 -6.18 -12.47
C ASN A 117 -12.50 -7.56 -11.83
N MET A 118 -11.69 -7.89 -10.82
CA MET A 118 -11.75 -9.14 -10.07
C MET A 118 -12.18 -8.88 -8.62
N SER A 119 -12.95 -9.83 -8.07
CA SER A 119 -13.35 -9.85 -6.64
C SER A 119 -12.48 -10.79 -5.82
N ILE A 120 -12.00 -11.86 -6.45
CA ILE A 120 -11.07 -12.83 -5.88
C ILE A 120 -9.98 -13.03 -6.93
N GLN A 121 -8.73 -12.98 -6.50
CA GLN A 121 -7.60 -13.26 -7.35
C GLN A 121 -6.55 -14.06 -6.59
N ALA A 122 -6.08 -15.15 -7.20
CA ALA A 122 -4.87 -15.83 -6.80
C ALA A 122 -3.66 -15.25 -7.56
N TYR A 123 -2.52 -15.34 -6.90
CA TYR A 123 -1.23 -14.91 -7.41
C TYR A 123 -0.22 -16.03 -7.20
N CYS A 124 0.95 -15.91 -7.82
CA CYS A 124 2.08 -16.74 -7.45
C CYS A 124 2.46 -16.57 -5.97
N GLU A 125 3.47 -17.31 -5.53
CA GLU A 125 3.98 -17.19 -4.16
C GLU A 125 4.30 -15.73 -3.82
N LEU A 126 3.94 -15.31 -2.61
CA LEU A 126 4.14 -13.94 -2.14
C LEU A 126 5.63 -13.63 -2.02
N SER A 127 6.11 -12.70 -2.85
CA SER A 127 7.45 -12.11 -2.79
C SER A 127 7.41 -10.68 -2.24
N SER A 128 8.54 -10.17 -1.78
CA SER A 128 8.64 -8.80 -1.23
C SER A 128 8.46 -7.70 -2.27
N ASP A 129 8.78 -7.98 -3.53
CA ASP A 129 8.63 -7.07 -4.68
C ASP A 129 7.25 -7.17 -5.34
N LYS A 130 6.35 -8.01 -4.79
CA LYS A 130 5.01 -8.20 -5.33
C LYS A 130 4.23 -6.88 -5.30
N LEU A 131 3.61 -6.56 -6.43
CA LEU A 131 2.69 -5.43 -6.58
C LEU A 131 1.32 -5.95 -6.97
N VAL A 132 0.28 -5.48 -6.29
CA VAL A 132 -1.12 -5.78 -6.63
C VAL A 132 -1.84 -4.49 -6.95
N LYS A 133 -2.39 -4.41 -8.17
CA LYS A 133 -3.08 -3.22 -8.67
C LYS A 133 -4.57 -3.27 -8.40
N PHE A 134 -5.17 -2.09 -8.24
CA PHE A 134 -6.60 -1.93 -8.06
C PHE A 134 -7.22 -0.98 -9.09
N ASN A 135 -8.42 -1.32 -9.54
CA ASN A 135 -9.28 -0.43 -10.31
C ASN A 135 -10.26 0.28 -9.37
N HIS A 136 -10.07 1.59 -9.19
CA HIS A 136 -10.96 2.44 -8.38
C HIS A 136 -11.89 3.30 -9.24
N TYR A 137 -13.14 3.41 -8.82
CA TYR A 137 -14.20 4.18 -9.46
C TYR A 137 -14.88 5.05 -8.42
N SER A 138 -15.14 6.32 -8.76
CA SER A 138 -15.86 7.24 -7.89
C SER A 138 -16.91 8.00 -8.69
N SER A 139 -18.12 8.10 -8.13
CA SER A 139 -19.28 8.77 -8.72
C SER A 139 -19.28 10.29 -8.48
N GLY A 140 -18.56 10.76 -7.47
CA GLY A 140 -18.53 12.14 -6.99
C GLY A 140 -17.33 12.41 -6.10
N ASP A 141 -17.37 13.54 -5.38
CA ASP A 141 -16.40 13.89 -4.34
C ASP A 141 -16.77 13.15 -3.04
N ASN A 142 -16.41 11.88 -2.98
CA ASN A 142 -16.79 10.95 -1.92
C ASN A 142 -15.59 10.61 -1.03
N LYS A 143 -15.86 10.29 0.24
CA LYS A 143 -14.86 9.81 1.19
C LYS A 143 -14.93 8.30 1.32
N PHE A 144 -13.80 7.63 1.25
CA PHE A 144 -13.68 6.18 1.29
C PHE A 144 -12.65 5.71 2.31
N SER A 145 -12.69 4.43 2.63
CA SER A 145 -11.62 3.73 3.35
C SER A 145 -11.26 2.39 2.73
N ILE A 146 -9.98 2.03 2.83
CA ILE A 146 -9.43 0.70 2.52
C ILE A 146 -8.80 0.13 3.78
N LYS A 147 -9.14 -1.11 4.13
CA LYS A 147 -8.65 -1.76 5.36
C LYS A 147 -8.44 -3.26 5.15
N ILE A 148 -7.40 -3.83 5.76
CA ILE A 148 -7.30 -5.29 5.92
C ILE A 148 -8.20 -5.73 7.07
N ILE A 149 -9.09 -6.70 6.79
CA ILE A 149 -10.01 -7.24 7.80
C ILE A 149 -9.65 -8.66 8.23
N GLU A 150 -8.96 -9.42 7.37
CA GLU A 150 -8.51 -10.78 7.69
C GLU A 150 -7.19 -11.13 6.99
N LEU A 151 -6.31 -11.84 7.71
CA LEU A 151 -5.08 -12.43 7.21
C LEU A 151 -5.06 -13.94 7.52
N GLU A 152 -4.75 -14.77 6.52
CA GLU A 152 -4.56 -16.22 6.65
C GLU A 152 -3.13 -16.59 6.30
N ASN A 153 -2.43 -17.32 7.17
CA ASN A 153 -1.04 -17.78 6.99
C ASN A 153 -0.01 -16.66 6.71
N ILE A 154 -0.27 -15.44 7.20
CA ILE A 154 0.63 -14.29 7.11
C ILE A 154 1.01 -13.87 8.53
N GLY A 155 2.33 -13.79 8.79
CA GLY A 155 2.88 -13.40 10.09
C GLY A 155 2.66 -11.93 10.42
N GLU A 156 2.91 -11.54 11.67
CA GLU A 156 2.72 -10.15 12.12
C GLU A 156 3.86 -9.23 11.67
N GLU A 157 5.00 -9.82 11.33
CA GLU A 157 6.18 -9.17 10.78
C GLU A 157 6.05 -8.82 9.29
N GLN A 158 5.09 -9.43 8.59
CA GLN A 158 4.84 -9.11 7.19
C GLN A 158 4.11 -7.77 7.10
N GLU A 159 4.85 -6.74 6.71
CA GLU A 159 4.29 -5.42 6.42
C GLU A 159 3.54 -5.45 5.08
N ILE A 160 2.42 -4.73 5.04
CA ILE A 160 1.53 -4.67 3.88
C ILE A 160 1.08 -3.23 3.76
N PHE A 161 1.46 -2.59 2.67
CA PHE A 161 1.18 -1.18 2.44
C PHE A 161 0.21 -1.00 1.29
N ILE A 162 -0.53 0.11 1.32
CA ILE A 162 -1.21 0.66 0.16
C ILE A 162 -0.54 1.97 -0.24
N LYS A 163 -0.19 2.06 -1.53
CA LYS A 163 0.35 3.26 -2.17
C LYS A 163 -0.77 3.99 -2.90
N ASP A 164 -0.92 5.28 -2.65
CA ASP A 164 -1.78 6.18 -3.41
C ASP A 164 -0.93 6.99 -4.40
N GLY A 165 -0.91 6.58 -5.66
CA GLY A 165 -0.20 7.24 -6.76
C GLY A 165 -0.69 8.65 -7.08
N GLN A 166 -1.87 9.06 -6.59
CA GLN A 166 -2.35 10.43 -6.75
C GLN A 166 -1.73 11.38 -5.72
N THR A 167 -1.55 10.92 -4.48
CA THR A 167 -1.03 11.75 -3.37
C THR A 167 0.43 11.48 -3.03
N GLY A 168 0.97 10.34 -3.48
CA GLY A 168 2.27 9.81 -3.07
C GLY A 168 2.26 9.18 -1.67
N ALA A 169 1.10 9.01 -1.04
CA ALA A 169 1.02 8.44 0.29
C ALA A 169 1.31 6.93 0.26
N LEU A 170 2.15 6.48 1.20
CA LEU A 170 2.32 5.07 1.53
C LEU A 170 1.73 4.84 2.93
N PHE A 171 0.78 3.93 3.05
CA PHE A 171 0.08 3.67 4.31
C PHE A 171 0.18 2.20 4.70
N ASP A 172 0.58 1.92 5.94
CA ASP A 172 0.70 0.55 6.47
C ASP A 172 -0.65 0.00 6.91
N LEU A 173 -1.19 -0.94 6.14
CA LEU A 173 -2.44 -1.63 6.44
C LEU A 173 -2.26 -2.79 7.44
N SER A 174 -1.02 -3.24 7.69
CA SER A 174 -0.73 -4.38 8.58
C SER A 174 -1.01 -4.07 10.06
N LYS A 175 -1.07 -2.78 10.42
CA LYS A 175 -1.41 -2.30 11.78
C LYS A 175 -2.92 -2.35 12.08
N GLY A 176 -3.76 -2.66 11.09
CA GLY A 176 -5.20 -2.75 11.23
C GLY A 176 -5.93 -1.40 11.15
N GLU A 177 -5.22 -0.32 10.92
CA GLU A 177 -5.81 0.98 10.60
C GLU A 177 -6.38 1.00 9.17
N ALA A 178 -7.33 1.90 8.93
CA ALA A 178 -7.92 2.08 7.60
C ALA A 178 -7.26 3.27 6.91
N TYR A 179 -6.84 3.08 5.65
CA TYR A 179 -6.43 4.19 4.81
C TYR A 179 -7.68 4.95 4.32
N GLU A 180 -7.89 6.16 4.83
CA GLU A 180 -9.00 7.02 4.41
C GLU A 180 -8.56 8.04 3.35
N PHE A 181 -9.39 8.24 2.33
CA PHE A 181 -9.10 9.20 1.26
C PHE A 181 -10.37 9.81 0.69
N ILE A 182 -10.20 10.95 0.03
CA ILE A 182 -11.23 11.56 -0.81
C ILE A 182 -10.91 11.24 -2.27
N SER A 183 -11.92 10.92 -3.05
CA SER A 183 -11.82 10.76 -4.50
C SER A 183 -12.83 11.66 -5.16
N SER A 184 -12.39 12.40 -6.17
CA SER A 184 -13.30 13.07 -7.09
C SER A 184 -13.90 12.06 -8.07
N LYS A 185 -14.93 12.49 -8.80
CA LYS A 185 -15.58 11.67 -9.84
C LYS A 185 -14.55 11.24 -10.90
N GLY A 186 -14.48 9.94 -11.18
CA GLY A 186 -13.57 9.43 -12.20
C GLY A 186 -13.32 7.93 -12.14
N THR A 187 -12.39 7.50 -12.98
CA THR A 187 -11.86 6.13 -13.04
C THR A 187 -10.35 6.21 -12.85
N PHE A 188 -9.85 5.44 -11.90
CA PHE A 188 -8.47 5.49 -11.44
C PHE A 188 -7.89 4.07 -11.40
N LYS A 189 -7.18 3.69 -12.46
CA LYS A 189 -6.57 2.35 -12.60
C LYS A 189 -5.14 2.24 -12.09
N GLU A 190 -4.48 3.39 -11.90
CA GLU A 190 -3.07 3.48 -11.47
C GLU A 190 -2.96 4.25 -10.14
N ARG A 191 -4.08 4.45 -9.42
CA ARG A 191 -4.07 5.20 -8.17
C ARG A 191 -3.65 4.33 -7.00
N PHE A 192 -4.10 3.08 -6.94
CA PHE A 192 -3.86 2.24 -5.77
C PHE A 192 -3.08 0.99 -6.14
N GLU A 193 -2.01 0.77 -5.39
CA GLU A 193 -1.17 -0.42 -5.47
C GLU A 193 -0.90 -0.93 -4.05
N MET A 194 -1.04 -2.24 -3.83
CA MET A 194 -0.60 -2.89 -2.59
C MET A 194 0.81 -3.44 -2.78
N THR A 195 1.68 -3.17 -1.81
CA THR A 195 3.09 -3.57 -1.81
C THR A 195 3.48 -4.19 -0.46
N PHE A 196 4.52 -5.02 -0.46
CA PHE A 196 5.00 -5.80 0.69
C PHE A 196 6.39 -5.37 1.15
N GLN A 197 6.82 -4.19 0.72
CA GLN A 197 8.08 -3.54 1.10
C GLN A 197 7.86 -2.03 1.25
N GLU A 198 8.60 -1.42 2.16
CA GLU A 198 8.66 0.03 2.34
C GLU A 198 9.28 0.70 1.09
N GLU A 199 8.85 1.92 0.75
CA GLU A 199 9.20 2.65 -0.50
C GLU A 199 10.71 2.80 -0.79
N THR A 200 11.59 2.49 0.16
CA THR A 200 13.05 2.52 -0.05
C THR A 200 13.54 1.55 -1.15
N SER A 201 12.69 0.63 -1.63
CA SER A 201 13.08 -0.44 -2.56
C SER A 201 12.54 -0.32 -3.99
N THR A 202 11.65 0.64 -4.29
CA THR A 202 11.14 0.86 -5.66
C THR A 202 11.05 2.34 -5.98
N LEU A 203 12.10 2.87 -6.60
CA LEU A 203 12.09 4.21 -7.15
C LEU A 203 11.32 4.24 -8.48
N SER A 204 10.56 5.30 -8.67
CA SER A 204 9.72 5.50 -9.86
C SER A 204 10.57 5.86 -11.07
N THR A 205 10.03 5.73 -12.29
CA THR A 205 10.67 6.20 -13.53
C THR A 205 11.09 7.68 -13.49
N ASN A 206 10.45 8.49 -12.65
CA ASN A 206 10.84 9.88 -12.41
C ASN A 206 12.19 10.00 -11.68
N ASP A 207 12.52 9.03 -10.84
CA ASP A 207 13.75 9.04 -10.07
C ASP A 207 14.95 8.59 -10.89
N VAL A 208 14.79 7.66 -11.84
CA VAL A 208 15.82 7.36 -12.84
C VAL A 208 16.18 8.61 -13.64
N ALA A 209 15.18 9.34 -14.11
CA ALA A 209 15.38 10.59 -14.83
C ALA A 209 16.03 11.67 -13.94
N TYR A 210 15.62 11.77 -12.67
CA TYR A 210 16.21 12.67 -11.68
C TYR A 210 17.69 12.34 -11.40
N ASN A 211 17.99 11.07 -11.11
CA ASN A 211 19.33 10.58 -10.84
C ASN A 211 20.26 10.77 -12.05
N ALA A 212 19.79 10.47 -13.25
CA ALA A 212 20.54 10.69 -14.49
C ALA A 212 20.85 12.19 -14.72
N LYS A 213 19.96 13.10 -14.31
CA LYS A 213 20.19 14.55 -14.36
C LYS A 213 21.29 15.00 -13.40
N ASN A 214 21.44 14.33 -12.26
CA ASN A 214 22.45 14.67 -11.26
C ASN A 214 23.82 13.99 -11.50
N MET A 215 23.96 13.25 -12.60
CA MET A 215 25.23 12.71 -13.08
C MET A 215 25.85 13.67 -14.09
N TYR A 216 27.11 14.05 -13.88
CA TYR A 216 27.83 14.94 -14.80
C TYR A 216 29.33 14.66 -14.81
N PHE A 217 29.98 15.09 -15.89
CA PHE A 217 31.42 14.96 -16.09
C PHE A 217 32.03 16.34 -16.27
N GLN A 218 33.14 16.60 -15.59
CA GLN A 218 33.90 17.84 -15.73
C GLN A 218 35.16 17.59 -16.56
N ASN A 219 35.16 18.11 -17.78
CA ASN A 219 36.30 17.99 -18.70
C ASN A 219 37.61 18.58 -18.15
N PRO A 220 37.66 19.76 -17.49
CA PRO A 220 38.94 20.35 -17.08
C PRO A 220 39.75 19.49 -16.09
N THR A 221 39.05 18.65 -15.31
CA THR A 221 39.65 17.81 -14.27
C THR A 221 39.55 16.32 -14.58
N ASN A 222 38.93 15.97 -15.72
CA ASN A 222 38.51 14.63 -16.08
C ASN A 222 37.83 13.87 -14.93
N THR A 223 36.92 14.54 -14.21
CA THR A 223 36.27 13.97 -13.02
C THR A 223 34.78 13.73 -13.28
N PHE A 224 34.32 12.52 -12.99
CA PHE A 224 32.91 12.16 -12.99
C PHE A 224 32.29 12.38 -11.61
N TYR A 225 31.08 12.93 -11.58
CA TYR A 225 30.30 13.15 -10.37
C TYR A 225 28.90 12.57 -10.52
N ALA A 226 28.39 12.00 -9.43
CA ALA A 226 26.98 11.69 -9.28
C ALA A 226 26.53 12.20 -7.91
N LYS A 227 25.72 13.27 -7.90
CA LYS A 227 25.35 13.99 -6.68
C LYS A 227 23.89 13.77 -6.34
N GLN A 228 23.54 13.83 -5.05
CA GLN A 228 22.12 13.82 -4.63
C GLN A 228 21.33 12.67 -5.31
N LEU A 229 21.96 11.50 -5.43
CA LEU A 229 21.27 10.32 -5.92
C LEU A 229 20.27 9.88 -4.85
N LYS A 230 19.08 9.49 -5.28
CA LYS A 230 18.05 8.92 -4.41
C LYS A 230 18.22 7.41 -4.19
N THR A 231 19.19 6.79 -4.84
CA THR A 231 19.44 5.33 -4.83
C THR A 231 20.87 5.02 -4.41
N ILE A 232 21.10 3.80 -3.91
CA ILE A 232 22.43 3.33 -3.53
C ILE A 232 23.08 2.67 -4.74
N VAL A 233 24.32 3.04 -5.05
CA VAL A 233 25.08 2.45 -6.16
C VAL A 233 25.87 1.24 -5.66
N LYS A 234 25.53 0.04 -6.16
CA LYS A 234 26.28 -1.19 -5.84
C LYS A 234 27.46 -1.41 -6.76
N LYS A 235 27.39 -0.92 -7.99
CA LYS A 235 28.44 -1.13 -8.98
C LYS A 235 28.52 0.03 -9.94
N LEU A 236 29.74 0.42 -10.28
CA LEU A 236 30.03 1.45 -11.26
C LEU A 236 30.98 0.87 -12.31
N VAL A 237 30.67 1.08 -13.58
CA VAL A 237 31.42 0.54 -14.71
C VAL A 237 31.64 1.66 -15.73
N LEU A 238 32.88 1.84 -16.16
CA LEU A 238 33.22 2.68 -17.29
C LEU A 238 33.43 1.79 -18.51
N VAL A 239 32.76 2.11 -19.61
CA VAL A 239 32.92 1.41 -20.90
C VAL A 239 33.32 2.39 -22.00
N ASN A 240 34.13 1.93 -22.95
CA ASN A 240 34.41 2.66 -24.20
C ASN A 240 33.33 2.40 -25.26
N LEU A 241 33.42 3.05 -26.42
CA LEU A 241 32.46 2.87 -27.53
C LEU A 241 32.40 1.44 -28.09
N GLN A 242 33.46 0.66 -27.91
CA GLN A 242 33.51 -0.75 -28.31
C GLN A 242 32.84 -1.68 -27.28
N GLY A 243 32.26 -1.12 -26.20
CA GLY A 243 31.63 -1.89 -25.12
C GLY A 243 32.62 -2.57 -24.19
N GLN A 244 33.91 -2.29 -24.31
CA GLN A 244 34.93 -2.86 -23.42
C GLN A 244 34.89 -2.15 -22.08
N LYS A 245 34.86 -2.92 -20.99
CA LYS A 245 34.99 -2.41 -19.62
C LYS A 245 36.43 -1.95 -19.39
N VAL A 246 36.60 -0.67 -19.09
CA VAL A 246 37.90 -0.06 -18.81
C VAL A 246 38.12 0.22 -17.31
N LEU A 247 37.03 0.33 -16.54
CA LEU A 247 37.04 0.44 -15.08
C LEU A 247 35.80 -0.24 -14.51
N GLU A 248 35.94 -0.92 -13.38
CA GLU A 248 34.83 -1.48 -12.61
C GLU A 248 35.12 -1.26 -11.11
N LEU A 249 34.19 -0.60 -10.42
CA LEU A 249 34.21 -0.40 -8.98
C LEU A 249 32.94 -1.02 -8.37
N LYS A 250 33.08 -1.64 -7.20
CA LYS A 250 31.96 -2.23 -6.45
C LYS A 250 31.79 -1.51 -5.12
N ASN A 251 30.55 -1.43 -4.66
CA ASN A 251 30.15 -0.80 -3.39
C ASN A 251 30.70 0.62 -3.23
N VAL A 252 30.57 1.45 -4.27
CA VAL A 252 31.03 2.84 -4.22
C VAL A 252 30.11 3.62 -3.31
N SER A 253 30.65 4.23 -2.24
CA SER A 253 29.84 5.03 -1.31
C SER A 253 29.32 6.30 -1.97
N GLN A 254 28.20 6.82 -1.47
CA GLN A 254 27.61 8.06 -1.93
C GLN A 254 28.60 9.24 -1.78
N ASP A 255 29.28 9.34 -0.64
CA ASP A 255 30.31 10.35 -0.40
C ASP A 255 31.41 10.34 -1.48
N THR A 256 31.82 9.15 -1.94
CA THR A 256 32.83 9.01 -3.01
C THR A 256 32.30 9.52 -4.34
N LEU A 257 31.04 9.23 -4.67
CA LEU A 257 30.39 9.71 -5.89
C LEU A 257 30.20 11.24 -5.88
N GLU A 258 29.91 11.81 -4.72
CA GLU A 258 29.77 13.26 -4.53
C GLU A 258 31.11 14.01 -4.56
N ALA A 259 32.15 13.41 -3.98
CA ALA A 259 33.53 13.91 -4.01
C ALA A 259 34.14 13.82 -5.42
N GLY A 260 33.68 12.85 -6.23
CA GLY A 260 34.04 12.69 -7.64
C GLY A 260 35.10 11.62 -7.88
N ILE A 261 34.99 10.97 -9.03
CA ILE A 261 35.90 9.91 -9.49
C ILE A 261 36.79 10.47 -10.60
N SER A 262 38.07 10.58 -10.32
CA SER A 262 39.05 11.06 -11.29
C SER A 262 39.36 9.99 -12.35
N LEU A 263 39.31 10.40 -13.62
CA LEU A 263 39.58 9.57 -14.79
C LEU A 263 40.82 10.05 -15.57
N ASN A 264 41.75 10.74 -14.90
CA ASN A 264 42.96 11.31 -15.51
C ASN A 264 43.87 10.29 -16.21
N ASN A 265 43.78 9.01 -15.84
CA ASN A 265 44.58 7.93 -16.44
C ASN A 265 43.91 7.29 -17.67
N MET A 266 42.76 7.81 -18.12
CA MET A 266 42.04 7.29 -19.27
C MET A 266 42.49 7.99 -20.56
N SER A 267 42.58 7.23 -21.65
CA SER A 267 42.93 7.79 -22.96
C SER A 267 41.80 8.69 -23.50
N PRO A 268 42.12 9.67 -24.37
CA PRO A 268 41.09 10.46 -25.04
C PRO A 268 40.15 9.58 -25.87
N ASN A 269 38.87 9.53 -25.49
CA ASN A 269 37.82 8.75 -26.15
C ASN A 269 36.43 9.17 -25.64
N THR A 270 35.38 8.66 -26.28
CA THR A 270 34.03 8.69 -25.71
C THR A 270 33.83 7.50 -24.79
N TYR A 271 33.30 7.77 -23.62
CA TYR A 271 32.99 6.78 -22.59
C TYR A 271 31.53 6.85 -22.16
N ALA A 272 31.03 5.75 -21.62
CA ALA A 272 29.80 5.71 -20.86
C ALA A 272 30.09 5.22 -19.44
N MET A 273 29.71 6.02 -18.45
CA MET A 273 29.65 5.61 -17.06
C MET A 273 28.30 4.98 -16.79
N ILE A 274 28.31 3.75 -16.31
CA ILE A 274 27.15 2.93 -16.02
C ILE A 274 27.15 2.66 -14.52
N LEU A 275 26.10 3.07 -13.83
CA LEU A 275 25.90 2.79 -12.40
C LEU A 275 24.75 1.78 -12.29
N GLN A 276 25.03 0.64 -11.68
CA GLN A 276 24.04 -0.33 -11.27
C GLN A 276 23.74 -0.11 -9.78
N THR A 277 22.48 0.17 -9.51
CA THR A 277 21.96 0.47 -8.18
C THR A 277 21.56 -0.81 -7.45
N ASP A 278 21.24 -0.67 -6.17
CA ASP A 278 20.76 -1.75 -5.30
C ASP A 278 19.42 -2.34 -5.74
N ASN A 279 18.55 -1.51 -6.32
CA ASN A 279 17.31 -1.92 -6.99
C ASN A 279 17.52 -2.43 -8.44
N GLN A 280 18.76 -2.74 -8.84
CA GLN A 280 19.15 -3.24 -10.17
C GLN A 280 18.92 -2.30 -11.37
N GLU A 281 18.53 -1.04 -11.15
CA GLU A 281 18.43 -0.05 -12.22
C GLU A 281 19.81 0.31 -12.80
N ILE A 282 19.80 0.76 -14.06
CA ILE A 282 20.99 1.13 -14.81
C ILE A 282 20.94 2.61 -15.16
N LEU A 283 21.75 3.42 -14.47
CA LEU A 283 21.95 4.82 -14.80
C LEU A 283 23.15 4.97 -15.74
N THR A 284 22.98 5.73 -16.83
CA THR A 284 24.03 5.89 -17.83
C THR A 284 24.33 7.36 -18.10
N LYS A 285 25.62 7.74 -18.05
CA LYS A 285 26.11 9.04 -18.52
C LYS A 285 27.18 8.86 -19.59
N LYS A 286 26.96 9.42 -20.78
CA LYS A 286 27.96 9.50 -21.84
C LYS A 286 28.73 10.82 -21.75
N PHE A 287 30.03 10.77 -21.98
CA PHE A 287 30.91 11.94 -22.02
C PHE A 287 32.17 11.66 -22.86
N VAL A 288 32.91 12.72 -23.17
CA VAL A 288 34.16 12.65 -23.93
C VAL A 288 35.29 13.09 -23.01
N ILE A 289 36.36 12.29 -22.97
CA ILE A 289 37.65 12.69 -22.39
C ILE A 289 38.50 13.19 -23.56
N ASN A 290 39.01 14.42 -23.45
CA ASN A 290 39.84 15.07 -24.47
C ASN A 290 41.33 14.91 -24.18
#